data_AF-A0A821KTM3-F1
#
_entry.id   AF-A0A821KTM3-F1
#
_cell.length_a   1.000
_cell.length_b   1.000
_cell.length_c   1.000
_cell.angle_alpha   90.00
_cell.angle_beta   90.00
_cell.angle_gamma   90.00
#
_symmetry.space_group_name_H-M   'P 1'
#
loop_
_entity.id
_entity.type
_entity.pdbx_description
1 polymer ?
#
loop_
_entity_poly.entity_id
_entity_poly.type
_entity_poly.pdbx_seq_one_letter_code
_entity_poly.pdbx_strand_id
1 'polypeptide(L)' 'ISSDFSNSVLETVNGIKIQNITHLAELIDKISNNEDDCYIRFGIENNRFIVISCKRAKQSEARILKQNSIAQPRSEHLR' A
#
# COMPACT_ATOMS: atom_id res chain seq x y z
N ILE A 1 0.41 -15.05 7.86
CA ILE A 1 -0.25 -14.26 6.79
C ILE A 1 -0.84 -15.30 5.85
N SER A 2 -2.17 -15.37 5.66
CA SER A 2 -2.72 -16.37 4.73
C SER A 2 -2.19 -16.08 3.33
N SER A 3 -1.93 -17.14 2.57
CA SER A 3 -1.37 -17.13 1.21
C SER A 3 -2.28 -16.52 0.15
N ASP A 4 -3.43 -15.95 0.53
CA ASP A 4 -4.54 -15.61 -0.36
C ASP A 4 -4.22 -14.50 -1.37
N PHE A 5 -3.11 -13.77 -1.15
CA PHE A 5 -2.67 -12.64 -1.97
C PHE A 5 -1.20 -12.74 -2.42
N SER A 6 -0.54 -13.88 -2.24
CA SER A 6 0.85 -14.05 -2.70
C SER A 6 0.92 -14.04 -4.23
N ASN A 7 1.87 -13.29 -4.79
CA ASN A 7 2.11 -13.18 -6.25
C ASN A 7 0.92 -12.65 -7.06
N SER A 8 0.00 -11.89 -6.45
CA SER A 8 -1.09 -11.23 -7.17
C SER A 8 -0.66 -9.90 -7.80
N VAL A 9 -1.21 -9.60 -8.98
CA VAL A 9 -1.00 -8.33 -9.67
C VAL A 9 -1.95 -7.27 -9.10
N LEU A 10 -1.38 -6.13 -8.71
CA LEU A 10 -2.14 -4.96 -8.30
C LEU A 10 -2.46 -4.09 -9.52
N GLU A 11 -3.74 -3.87 -9.79
CA GLU A 11 -4.22 -3.17 -10.98
C GLU A 11 -4.60 -1.72 -10.69
N THR A 12 -5.21 -1.46 -9.53
CA THR A 12 -5.72 -0.13 -9.18
C THR A 12 -5.50 0.25 -7.72
N VAL A 13 -5.39 1.56 -7.46
CA VAL A 13 -5.54 2.14 -6.11
C VAL A 13 -6.68 3.14 -6.14
N ASN A 14 -7.67 2.97 -5.26
CA ASN A 14 -8.89 3.79 -5.20
C ASN A 14 -9.58 3.96 -6.57
N GLY A 15 -9.52 2.93 -7.42
CA GLY A 15 -10.09 2.94 -8.78
C GLY A 15 -9.17 3.54 -9.86
N ILE A 16 -8.03 4.11 -9.50
CA ILE A 16 -7.04 4.66 -10.44
C ILE A 16 -6.12 3.53 -10.91
N LYS A 17 -5.97 3.36 -12.22
CA LYS A 17 -5.08 2.35 -12.82
C LYS A 17 -3.62 2.65 -12.54
N ILE A 18 -2.90 1.65 -12.03
CA ILE A 18 -1.46 1.73 -11.78
C ILE A 18 -0.71 1.56 -13.09
N GLN A 19 0.35 2.32 -13.26
CA GLN A 19 1.20 2.28 -14.47
C GLN A 19 2.52 1.54 -14.19
N ASN A 20 3.10 1.80 -13.02
CA ASN A 20 4.34 1.22 -12.54
C ASN A 20 4.46 1.44 -11.02
N ILE A 21 5.55 0.96 -10.42
CA ILE A 21 5.79 1.04 -8.98
C ILE A 21 5.98 2.49 -8.47
N THR A 22 6.58 3.36 -9.28
CA THR A 22 6.75 4.79 -8.95
C THR A 22 5.40 5.49 -8.88
N HIS A 23 4.54 5.26 -9.87
CA HIS A 23 3.17 5.79 -9.88
C HIS A 23 2.38 5.29 -8.66
N LEU A 24 2.53 4.01 -8.27
CA LEU A 24 1.93 3.50 -7.04
C LEU A 24 2.41 4.25 -5.80
N ALA A 25 3.72 4.45 -5.64
CA ALA A 25 4.29 5.16 -4.49
C ALA A 25 3.71 6.58 -4.36
N GLU A 26 3.66 7.33 -5.47
CA GLU A 26 3.08 8.68 -5.52
C GLU A 26 1.59 8.72 -5.16
N LEU A 27 0.80 7.74 -5.64
CA LEU A 27 -0.61 7.64 -5.30
C LEU A 27 -0.79 7.41 -3.79
N ILE A 28 0.03 6.55 -3.19
CA ILE A 28 -0.01 6.28 -1.76
C ILE A 28 0.37 7.54 -0.96
N ASP A 29 1.39 8.29 -1.38
CA ASP A 29 1.77 9.54 -0.69
C ASP A 29 0.65 10.57 -0.74
N LYS A 30 0.03 10.77 -1.90
CA LYS A 30 -1.10 11.70 -2.08
C LYS A 30 -2.31 11.33 -1.22
N ILE A 31 -2.63 10.04 -1.14
CA ILE A 31 -3.74 9.55 -0.31
C ILE A 31 -3.39 9.69 1.17
N SER A 32 -2.19 9.27 1.55
CA SER A 32 -1.73 9.28 2.94
C SER A 32 -1.63 10.68 3.52
N ASN A 33 -1.37 11.69 2.71
CA ASN A 33 -1.28 13.09 3.17
C ASN A 33 -2.65 13.78 3.33
N ASN A 34 -3.74 13.15 2.89
CA ASN A 34 -5.10 13.66 3.05
C ASN A 34 -5.80 13.04 4.27
N GLU A 35 -5.92 13.83 5.34
CA GLU A 35 -6.74 13.63 6.55
C GLU A 35 -6.66 12.29 7.32
N ASP A 36 -7.06 12.32 8.59
CA ASP A 36 -6.86 11.23 9.55
C ASP A 36 -7.74 9.98 9.33
N ASP A 37 -8.72 10.04 8.42
CA ASP A 37 -9.70 8.96 8.16
C ASP A 37 -9.72 8.47 6.69
N CYS A 38 -8.57 8.48 6.02
CA CYS A 38 -8.49 7.89 4.68
C CYS A 38 -8.47 6.35 4.70
N TYR A 39 -9.02 5.77 3.63
CA TYR A 39 -8.91 4.36 3.29
C TYR A 39 -8.21 4.19 1.94
N ILE A 40 -7.39 3.16 1.84
CA ILE A 40 -6.73 2.76 0.60
C ILE A 40 -7.37 1.45 0.14
N ARG A 41 -7.99 1.49 -1.03
CA ARG A 41 -8.54 0.33 -1.73
C ARG A 41 -7.57 -0.10 -2.82
N PHE A 42 -6.92 -1.23 -2.59
CA PHE A 42 -6.07 -1.93 -3.55
C PHE A 42 -6.92 -2.89 -4.37
N GLY A 43 -7.11 -2.60 -5.66
CA GLY A 43 -7.77 -3.50 -6.60
C GLY A 43 -6.78 -4.46 -7.23
N ILE A 44 -7.07 -5.75 -7.14
CA ILE A 44 -6.27 -6.85 -7.67
C ILE A 44 -7.10 -7.65 -8.68
N GLU A 45 -6.46 -8.59 -9.38
CA GLU A 45 -7.09 -9.47 -10.37
C GLU A 45 -8.40 -10.15 -9.86
N ASN A 46 -9.27 -10.50 -10.80
CA ASN A 46 -10.54 -11.18 -10.56
C ASN A 46 -11.52 -10.38 -9.68
N ASN A 47 -11.52 -9.06 -9.81
CA ASN A 47 -12.39 -8.14 -9.07
C ASN A 47 -12.25 -8.23 -7.54
N ARG A 48 -11.14 -8.82 -7.06
CA ARG A 48 -10.80 -8.87 -5.64
C ARG A 48 -10.19 -7.53 -5.22
N PHE A 49 -10.31 -7.19 -3.94
CA PHE A 49 -9.71 -5.96 -3.43
C PHE A 49 -9.37 -6.07 -1.95
N ILE A 50 -8.41 -5.27 -1.52
CA ILE A 50 -7.99 -5.12 -0.12
C ILE A 50 -8.26 -3.67 0.28
N VAL A 51 -8.90 -3.46 1.42
CA VAL A 51 -9.10 -2.11 1.99
C VAL A 51 -8.31 -1.99 3.29
N ILE A 52 -7.52 -0.93 3.40
CA ILE A 52 -6.69 -0.65 4.58
C ILE A 52 -6.96 0.77 5.06
N SER A 53 -7.14 0.95 6.37
CA SER A 53 -7.18 2.28 7.01
C SER A 53 -5.79 2.90 7.01
N CYS A 54 -5.66 4.11 6.46
CA CYS A 54 -4.40 4.86 6.42
C CYS A 54 -3.82 5.05 7.83
N LYS A 55 -4.67 5.47 8.78
CA LYS A 55 -4.28 5.70 10.17
C LYS A 55 -3.67 4.47 10.82
N ARG A 56 -4.36 3.32 10.70
CA ARG A 56 -3.87 2.06 11.27
C ARG A 56 -2.63 1.55 10.56
N ALA A 57 -2.52 1.74 9.24
CA ALA A 57 -1.34 1.38 8.47
C ALA A 57 -0.11 2.17 8.95
N LYS A 58 -0.21 3.51 9.02
CA LYS A 58 0.86 4.38 9.52
C LYS A 58 1.30 4.02 10.94
N GLN A 59 0.35 3.83 11.85
CA GLN A 59 0.65 3.44 13.23
C GLN A 59 1.35 2.07 13.33
N SER A 60 1.08 1.17 12.38
CA SER A 60 1.63 -0.19 12.40
C SER A 60 2.97 -0.32 11.67
N GLU A 61 3.31 0.61 10.77
CA GLU A 61 4.46 0.52 9.87
C GLU A 61 5.78 0.31 10.62
N ALA A 62 6.12 1.18 11.57
CA ALA A 62 7.37 1.09 12.33
C ALA A 62 7.52 -0.25 13.06
N ARG A 63 6.40 -0.78 13.60
CA ARG A 63 6.38 -2.08 14.27
C ARG A 63 6.63 -3.21 13.28
N ILE A 64 5.99 -3.19 12.11
CA ILE A 64 6.14 -4.22 11.07
C ILE A 64 7.56 -4.22 10.51
N LEU A 65 8.13 -3.05 10.22
CA LEU A 65 9.50 -2.93 9.71
C LEU A 65 10.51 -3.52 10.72
N LYS A 66 10.39 -3.16 12.00
CA LYS A 66 11.24 -3.69 13.07
C LYS A 66 11.12 -5.21 13.22
N GLN A 67 9.89 -5.74 13.20
CA GLN A 67 9.62 -7.18 13.33
C GLN A 67 10.24 -8.02 12.20
N ASN A 68 10.39 -7.44 11.02
CA ASN A 68 10.92 -8.14 9.83
C ASN A 68 12.34 -7.70 9.46
N SER A 69 13.03 -6.97 10.34
CA SER A 69 14.39 -6.46 10.10
C SER A 69 14.54 -5.65 8.80
N ILE A 70 13.49 -4.91 8.42
CA ILE A 70 13.49 -4.03 7.26
C ILE A 70 13.93 -2.63 7.69
N ALA A 71 14.98 -2.10 7.08
CA ALA A 71 15.57 -0.82 7.49
C ALA A 71 14.69 0.40 7.11
N GLN A 72 14.04 0.36 5.95
CA GLN A 72 13.26 1.46 5.39
C GLN A 72 12.03 0.91 4.64
N PRO A 73 10.87 1.60 4.66
CA PRO A 73 9.65 1.13 4.00
C PRO A 73 9.75 1.12 2.47
N ARG A 74 10.69 1.89 1.91
CA ARG A 74 10.91 2.01 0.45
C ARG A 74 12.38 1.85 0.08
N SER A 75 12.61 1.32 -1.12
CA SER A 75 13.90 1.39 -1.80
C SER A 75 14.28 2.83 -2.10
N GLU A 76 15.57 3.10 -2.24
CA GLU A 76 16.12 4.45 -2.39
C GLU A 76 15.47 5.26 -3.53
N HIS A 77 15.21 4.65 -4.68
CA HIS A 77 14.58 5.30 -5.84
C HIS A 77 13.08 5.62 -5.69
N LEU A 78 12.44 5.23 -4.58
CA LEU A 78 11.03 5.49 -4.27
C LEU A 78 10.85 6.34 -3.01
N ARG A 79 11.95 6.78 -2.39
CA ARG A 79 11.92 7.67 -1.22
C ARG A 79 11.83 9.12 -1.64
#